data_AF-A0A964ZEI3-F1
#
_entry.id   AF-A0A964ZEI3-F1
#
_cell.length_a   1.000
_cell.length_b   1.000
_cell.length_c   1.000
_cell.angle_alpha   90.00
_cell.angle_beta   90.00
_cell.angle_gamma   90.00
#
_symmetry.space_group_name_H-M   'P 1'
#
loop_
_entity.id
_entity.type
_entity.pdbx_description
1 polymer ?
#
loop_
_entity_poly.entity_id
_entity_poly.type
_entity_poly.pdbx_seq_one_letter_code
_entity_poly.pdbx_strand_id
1 'polypeptide(L)'
;MDRRVVFTPSGLDGVVQDGITVLEAARQLGADIDSVCGGRGICGRCQITPSVGVFAKWGITATPESLSGPAETEINYRAKRALVPGNRLGCAARICGDVVIDVPAISQVHKQIVRKDLDLEPITVDPSFSLYYLMIPEAQLGDSVSAADALAEAVATQHKRTAPSVARRALSSLHSAMAKAEGEVTVAVRHTQDGDQIVAAWPGYVDAAYGIAVDVGSTTVAGHLCELKSGEIVGSYGLMNPQIRFGEDLMSRVSYVMMNP
;
A
#
# COMPACT_ATOMS: atom_id res chain seq x y z
N MET A 1 -38.74 14.95 5.39
CA MET A 1 -37.69 15.89 4.94
C MET A 1 -36.66 15.07 4.21
N ASP A 2 -36.12 15.64 3.15
CA ASP A 2 -35.20 14.94 2.27
C ASP A 2 -33.78 15.47 2.54
N ARG A 3 -32.78 14.59 2.47
CA ARG A 3 -31.38 14.90 2.79
C ARG A 3 -30.50 14.53 1.60
N ARG A 4 -29.52 15.36 1.30
CA ARG A 4 -28.54 15.07 0.25
C ARG A 4 -27.38 14.26 0.80
N VAL A 5 -27.08 13.15 0.14
CA VAL A 5 -26.01 12.22 0.54
C VAL A 5 -25.06 12.04 -0.62
N VAL A 6 -23.76 12.08 -0.34
CA VAL A 6 -22.69 11.79 -1.30
C VAL A 6 -21.82 10.67 -0.75
N PHE A 7 -21.55 9.66 -1.58
CA PHE A 7 -20.64 8.57 -1.26
C PHE A 7 -19.30 8.75 -1.98
N THR A 8 -18.25 9.03 -1.21
CA THR A 8 -16.87 8.93 -1.69
C THR A 8 -16.35 7.53 -1.42
N PRO A 9 -15.42 7.01 -2.24
CA PRO A 9 -14.84 7.62 -3.43
C PRO A 9 -15.62 7.39 -4.73
N SER A 10 -16.79 6.72 -4.71
CA SER A 10 -17.59 6.44 -5.91
C SER A 10 -18.17 7.67 -6.62
N GLY A 11 -18.30 8.79 -5.92
CA GLY A 11 -18.90 10.03 -6.45
C GLY A 11 -20.43 10.00 -6.54
N LEU A 12 -21.06 8.84 -6.28
CA LEU A 12 -22.51 8.67 -6.28
C LEU A 12 -23.18 9.59 -5.27
N ASP A 13 -24.12 10.40 -5.74
CA ASP A 13 -24.90 11.30 -4.91
C ASP A 13 -26.39 11.22 -5.21
N GLY A 14 -27.19 11.67 -4.24
CA GLY A 14 -28.63 11.75 -4.41
C GLY A 14 -29.33 12.22 -3.15
N VAL A 15 -30.65 12.28 -3.26
CA VAL A 15 -31.53 12.73 -2.19
C VAL A 15 -32.24 11.52 -1.60
N VAL A 16 -32.21 11.41 -0.27
CA VAL A 16 -32.83 10.30 0.46
C VAL A 16 -33.71 10.81 1.60
N GLN A 17 -34.59 9.95 2.09
CA GLN A 17 -35.47 10.28 3.20
C GLN A 17 -34.66 10.44 4.51
N ASP A 18 -34.99 11.47 5.29
CA ASP A 18 -34.44 11.66 6.64
C ASP A 18 -34.64 10.43 7.54
N GLY A 19 -33.60 10.09 8.30
CA GLY A 19 -33.61 9.02 9.30
C GLY A 19 -33.33 7.62 8.76
N ILE A 20 -33.20 7.41 7.44
CA ILE A 20 -32.77 6.12 6.90
C ILE A 20 -31.31 5.83 7.26
N THR A 21 -30.93 4.56 7.24
CA THR A 21 -29.55 4.15 7.51
C THR A 21 -28.65 4.47 6.32
N VAL A 22 -27.35 4.67 6.59
CA VAL A 22 -26.34 4.86 5.54
C VAL A 22 -26.30 3.68 4.57
N LEU A 23 -26.52 2.45 5.07
CA LEU A 23 -26.57 1.25 4.23
C LEU A 23 -27.80 1.25 3.29
N GLU A 24 -28.96 1.72 3.76
CA GLU A 24 -30.15 1.86 2.92
C GLU A 24 -29.95 2.94 1.86
N ALA A 25 -29.39 4.09 2.24
CA ALA A 25 -29.03 5.15 1.30
C ALA A 25 -28.05 4.65 0.24
N ALA A 26 -27.02 3.88 0.64
CA ALA A 26 -26.07 3.28 -0.29
C ALA A 26 -26.74 2.33 -1.28
N ARG A 27 -27.70 1.51 -0.84
CA ARG A 27 -28.47 0.63 -1.73
C ARG A 27 -29.35 1.39 -2.71
N GLN A 28 -29.97 2.49 -2.28
CA GLN A 28 -30.80 3.34 -3.15
C GLN A 28 -29.96 4.06 -4.21
N LEU A 29 -28.79 4.55 -3.83
CA LEU A 29 -27.90 5.32 -4.71
C LEU A 29 -26.88 4.45 -5.47
N GLY A 30 -26.87 3.13 -5.22
CA GLY A 30 -25.94 2.19 -5.86
C GLY A 30 -24.50 2.25 -5.32
N ALA A 31 -24.27 2.84 -4.15
CA ALA A 31 -22.95 2.91 -3.53
C ALA A 31 -22.52 1.55 -2.97
N ASP A 32 -21.24 1.22 -3.18
CA ASP A 32 -20.71 -0.11 -2.93
C ASP A 32 -20.35 -0.33 -1.44
N ILE A 33 -21.32 -0.77 -0.63
CA ILE A 33 -21.14 -1.13 0.77
C ILE A 33 -21.49 -2.60 1.02
N ASP A 34 -20.52 -3.40 1.47
CA ASP A 34 -20.66 -4.81 1.82
C ASP A 34 -21.53 -4.97 3.07
N SER A 35 -22.51 -5.87 2.99
CA SER A 35 -23.48 -6.13 4.04
C SER A 35 -23.91 -7.60 4.14
N VAL A 36 -22.94 -8.51 4.26
CA VAL A 36 -23.20 -9.97 4.44
C VAL A 36 -24.16 -10.34 5.57
N CYS A 37 -24.23 -9.54 6.64
CA CYS A 37 -25.14 -9.80 7.76
C CYS A 37 -26.56 -9.26 7.55
N GLY A 38 -26.84 -8.61 6.42
CA GLY A 38 -28.14 -8.00 6.12
C GLY A 38 -28.46 -6.75 6.96
N GLY A 39 -27.46 -6.10 7.57
CA GLY A 39 -27.66 -4.90 8.39
C GLY A 39 -27.86 -5.16 9.89
N ARG A 40 -27.59 -6.37 10.38
CA ARG A 40 -27.72 -6.76 11.80
C ARG A 40 -26.64 -6.23 12.74
N GLY A 41 -25.65 -5.48 12.23
CA GLY A 41 -24.57 -4.93 13.07
C GLY A 41 -23.55 -5.95 13.62
N ILE A 42 -23.52 -7.19 13.11
CA ILE A 42 -22.66 -8.27 13.68
C ILE A 42 -21.38 -8.59 12.88
N CYS A 43 -21.21 -8.05 11.67
CA CYS A 43 -20.10 -8.43 10.78
C CYS A 43 -18.99 -7.37 10.61
N GLY A 44 -19.31 -6.09 10.87
CA GLY A 44 -18.38 -4.96 10.67
C GLY A 44 -17.86 -4.80 9.25
N ARG A 45 -18.60 -5.25 8.24
CA ARG A 45 -18.23 -5.08 6.83
C ARG A 45 -18.78 -3.79 6.22
N CYS A 46 -19.85 -3.24 6.76
CA CYS A 46 -20.45 -1.99 6.30
C CYS A 46 -19.81 -0.77 6.98
N GLN A 47 -18.51 -0.77 7.25
CA GLN A 47 -17.87 0.37 7.94
C GLN A 47 -17.86 1.57 7.02
N ILE A 48 -18.18 2.75 7.55
CA ILE A 48 -18.15 4.02 6.84
C ILE A 48 -17.42 5.06 7.68
N THR A 49 -16.82 6.06 7.03
CA THR A 49 -16.15 7.18 7.69
C THR A 49 -16.97 8.45 7.42
N PRO A 50 -17.60 9.04 8.45
CA PRO A 50 -18.29 10.32 8.30
C PRO A 50 -17.31 11.43 7.95
N SER A 51 -17.58 12.20 6.90
CA SER A 51 -16.76 13.35 6.54
C SER A 51 -17.43 14.64 7.03
N VAL A 52 -16.77 15.37 7.91
CA VAL A 52 -17.25 16.64 8.48
C VAL A 52 -16.50 17.80 7.83
N GLY A 53 -17.21 18.85 7.44
CA GLY A 53 -16.62 20.03 6.80
C GLY A 53 -17.52 20.65 5.74
N VAL A 54 -16.97 21.68 5.07
CA VAL A 54 -17.62 22.35 3.95
C VAL A 54 -17.08 21.77 2.65
N PHE A 55 -17.96 21.15 1.87
CA PHE A 55 -17.63 20.52 0.60
C PHE A 55 -18.18 21.34 -0.56
N ALA A 56 -17.40 22.33 -1.01
CA ALA A 56 -17.80 23.24 -2.09
C ALA A 56 -18.19 22.50 -3.39
N LYS A 57 -17.51 21.39 -3.73
CA LYS A 57 -17.82 20.56 -4.90
C LYS A 57 -19.29 20.11 -4.94
N TRP A 58 -19.85 19.76 -3.80
CA TRP A 58 -21.22 19.24 -3.70
C TRP A 58 -22.20 20.25 -3.10
N GLY A 59 -21.72 21.41 -2.65
CA GLY A 59 -22.54 22.41 -1.96
C GLY A 59 -23.10 21.90 -0.62
N ILE A 60 -22.37 21.00 0.06
CA ILE A 60 -22.80 20.37 1.31
C ILE A 60 -21.93 20.89 2.46
N THR A 61 -22.59 21.27 3.56
CA THR A 61 -21.93 21.49 4.85
C THR A 61 -22.33 20.34 5.77
N ALA A 62 -21.42 19.38 5.95
CA ALA A 62 -21.66 18.24 6.82
C ALA A 62 -21.13 18.55 8.22
N THR A 63 -21.98 18.39 9.23
CA THR A 63 -21.62 18.57 10.64
C THR A 63 -21.59 17.21 11.34
N PRO A 64 -21.04 17.10 12.57
CA PRO A 64 -21.12 15.86 13.35
C PRO A 64 -22.56 15.37 13.57
N GLU A 65 -23.54 16.27 13.54
CA GLU A 65 -24.97 16.00 13.68
C GLU A 65 -25.65 15.57 12.37
N SER A 66 -24.94 15.60 11.24
CA SER A 66 -25.47 15.08 9.96
C SER A 66 -25.70 13.56 9.99
N LEU A 67 -25.07 12.85 10.93
CA LEU A 67 -25.41 11.48 11.28
C LEU A 67 -25.92 11.40 12.72
N SER A 68 -26.78 10.42 13.00
CA SER A 68 -27.18 10.11 14.38
C SER A 68 -25.96 9.81 15.24
N GLY A 69 -26.05 10.00 16.57
CA GLY A 69 -25.03 9.52 17.49
C GLY A 69 -24.74 8.01 17.36
N PRO A 70 -23.66 7.50 17.97
CA PRO A 70 -23.33 6.07 17.95
C PRO A 70 -24.50 5.24 18.49
N ALA A 71 -24.99 4.30 17.70
CA ALA A 71 -26.06 3.40 18.12
C ALA A 71 -25.54 2.36 19.13
N GLU A 72 -26.44 1.77 19.93
CA GLU A 72 -26.07 0.70 20.87
C GLU A 72 -25.36 -0.47 20.19
N THR A 73 -25.73 -0.79 18.95
CA THR A 73 -25.08 -1.82 18.14
C THR A 73 -23.62 -1.49 17.80
N GLU A 74 -23.26 -0.21 17.74
CA GLU A 74 -21.90 0.26 17.50
C GLU A 74 -21.09 0.24 18.81
N ILE A 75 -21.70 0.66 19.92
CA ILE A 75 -21.10 0.68 21.26
C ILE A 75 -20.81 -0.74 21.75
N ASN A 76 -21.76 -1.66 21.57
CA ASN A 76 -21.67 -3.05 22.00
C ASN A 76 -21.06 -3.97 20.94
N TYR A 77 -20.48 -3.40 19.88
CA TYR A 77 -19.90 -4.17 18.80
C TYR A 77 -18.69 -4.98 19.30
N ARG A 78 -18.84 -6.31 19.40
CA ARG A 78 -17.80 -7.25 19.87
C ARG A 78 -17.54 -8.39 18.89
N ALA A 79 -17.54 -8.11 17.59
CA ALA A 79 -17.26 -9.14 16.58
C ALA A 79 -15.77 -9.23 16.21
N LYS A 80 -15.40 -10.28 15.48
CA LYS A 80 -14.01 -10.59 15.07
C LYS A 80 -13.33 -9.46 14.28
N ARG A 81 -14.09 -8.62 13.58
CA ARG A 81 -13.57 -7.55 12.72
C ARG A 81 -13.68 -6.22 13.44
N ALA A 82 -12.58 -5.71 14.01
CA ALA A 82 -12.59 -4.45 14.75
C ALA A 82 -13.07 -3.27 13.89
N LEU A 83 -13.74 -2.31 14.52
CA LEU A 83 -14.05 -1.01 13.92
C LEU A 83 -12.77 -0.16 13.89
N VAL A 84 -12.45 0.39 12.73
CA VAL A 84 -11.36 1.37 12.63
C VAL A 84 -11.74 2.62 13.44
N PRO A 85 -10.82 3.24 14.19
CA PRO A 85 -11.12 4.46 14.94
C PRO A 85 -11.75 5.54 14.05
N GLY A 86 -12.87 6.12 14.49
CA GLY A 86 -13.65 7.11 13.73
C GLY A 86 -14.66 6.51 12.73
N ASN A 87 -14.59 5.21 12.44
CA ASN A 87 -15.58 4.56 11.59
C ASN A 87 -16.87 4.23 12.35
N ARG A 88 -17.96 4.28 11.59
CA ARG A 88 -19.32 3.95 11.99
C ARG A 88 -19.79 2.70 11.26
N LEU A 89 -20.78 2.00 11.79
CA LEU A 89 -21.48 0.95 11.05
C LEU A 89 -22.56 1.60 10.19
N GLY A 90 -22.42 1.51 8.86
CA GLY A 90 -23.40 2.06 7.93
C GLY A 90 -24.81 1.48 8.09
N CYS A 91 -24.96 0.26 8.63
CA CYS A 91 -26.26 -0.32 8.95
C CYS A 91 -26.92 0.23 10.23
N ALA A 92 -26.19 0.99 11.04
CA ALA A 92 -26.66 1.54 12.30
C ALA A 92 -26.70 3.08 12.30
N ALA A 93 -25.73 3.71 11.63
CA ALA A 93 -25.70 5.16 11.45
C ALA A 93 -26.89 5.62 10.60
N ARG A 94 -27.67 6.57 11.12
CA ARG A 94 -28.81 7.18 10.43
C ARG A 94 -28.45 8.56 9.92
N ILE A 95 -28.99 8.93 8.76
CA ILE A 95 -28.78 10.23 8.13
C ILE A 95 -29.77 11.23 8.72
N CYS A 96 -29.24 12.26 9.38
CA CYS A 96 -29.99 13.32 10.06
C CYS A 96 -29.75 14.71 9.47
N GLY A 97 -28.91 14.80 8.43
CA GLY A 97 -28.50 16.02 7.76
C GLY A 97 -27.84 15.71 6.43
N ASP A 98 -27.56 16.74 5.64
CA ASP A 98 -26.78 16.57 4.42
C ASP A 98 -25.37 16.11 4.79
N VAL A 99 -24.87 15.09 4.09
CA VAL A 99 -23.68 14.37 4.54
C VAL A 99 -22.84 13.85 3.39
N VAL A 100 -21.52 13.92 3.56
CA VAL A 100 -20.55 13.23 2.71
C VAL A 100 -20.00 12.04 3.50
N ILE A 101 -20.08 10.86 2.90
CA ILE A 101 -19.72 9.58 3.53
C ILE A 101 -18.60 8.94 2.73
N ASP A 102 -17.48 8.67 3.39
CA ASP A 102 -16.39 7.90 2.79
C ASP A 102 -16.62 6.41 3.05
N VAL A 103 -16.62 5.64 1.98
CA VAL A 103 -16.74 4.18 1.98
C VAL A 103 -15.33 3.60 1.84
N PRO A 104 -14.70 3.15 2.94
CA PRO A 104 -13.35 2.62 2.91
C PRO A 104 -13.28 1.33 2.10
N ALA A 105 -12.12 1.05 1.50
CA ALA A 105 -11.91 -0.13 0.65
C ALA A 105 -12.20 -1.47 1.34
N ILE A 106 -12.09 -1.53 2.69
CA ILE A 106 -12.43 -2.73 3.47
C ILE A 106 -13.92 -3.09 3.46
N SER A 107 -14.76 -2.13 3.07
CA SER A 107 -16.21 -2.18 3.04
C SER A 107 -16.78 -2.24 1.64
N GLN A 108 -15.97 -2.14 0.58
CA GLN A 108 -16.43 -2.24 -0.81
C GLN A 108 -16.53 -3.72 -1.22
N VAL A 109 -17.62 -4.11 -1.89
CA VAL A 109 -17.83 -5.49 -2.37
C VAL A 109 -16.94 -5.76 -3.58
N HIS A 110 -16.86 -4.80 -4.51
CA HIS A 110 -16.02 -4.92 -5.69
C HIS A 110 -14.60 -4.48 -5.37
N LYS A 111 -13.78 -5.44 -4.92
CA LYS A 111 -12.34 -5.31 -5.11
C LYS A 111 -12.09 -5.37 -6.61
N GLN A 112 -11.53 -4.32 -7.21
CA GLN A 112 -10.98 -4.45 -8.56
C GLN A 112 -9.84 -5.47 -8.52
N ILE A 113 -10.16 -6.71 -8.88
CA ILE A 113 -9.18 -7.77 -9.04
C ILE A 113 -8.44 -7.42 -10.34
N VAL A 114 -7.15 -7.12 -10.23
CA VAL A 114 -6.27 -7.02 -11.39
C VAL A 114 -6.14 -8.43 -11.97
N ARG A 115 -7.06 -8.78 -12.88
CA ARG A 115 -6.98 -10.00 -13.70
C ARG A 115 -6.40 -9.62 -15.05
N LYS A 116 -5.10 -9.32 -15.05
CA LYS A 116 -4.30 -9.43 -16.26
C LYS A 116 -3.27 -10.49 -15.94
N ASP A 117 -3.57 -11.73 -16.30
CA ASP A 117 -2.53 -12.73 -16.45
C ASP A 117 -1.58 -12.18 -17.52
N LEU A 118 -0.34 -11.90 -17.11
CA LEU A 118 0.70 -11.38 -17.98
C LEU A 118 1.27 -12.57 -18.74
N ASP A 119 0.73 -12.79 -19.94
CA ASP A 119 1.26 -13.79 -20.88
C ASP A 119 2.49 -13.18 -21.56
N LEU A 120 3.63 -13.27 -20.89
CA LEU A 120 4.91 -12.75 -21.37
C LEU A 120 5.64 -13.86 -22.12
N GLU A 121 6.13 -13.56 -23.34
CA GLU A 121 7.13 -14.41 -24.01
C GLU A 121 8.35 -14.63 -23.09
N PRO A 122 9.20 -15.65 -23.31
CA PRO A 122 10.35 -15.91 -22.45
C PRO A 122 11.29 -14.69 -22.39
N ILE A 123 11.22 -13.93 -21.30
CA ILE A 123 12.06 -12.76 -21.07
C ILE A 123 13.42 -13.25 -20.55
N THR A 124 14.50 -12.73 -21.11
CA THR A 124 15.82 -12.87 -20.49
C THR A 124 15.89 -11.92 -19.31
N VAL A 125 15.93 -12.46 -18.10
CA VAL A 125 15.94 -11.67 -16.87
C VAL A 125 17.33 -11.07 -16.67
N ASP A 126 17.40 -9.74 -16.70
CA ASP A 126 18.60 -8.96 -16.37
C ASP A 126 18.28 -8.03 -15.18
N PRO A 127 18.36 -8.55 -13.94
CA PRO A 127 17.86 -7.83 -12.78
C PRO A 127 18.81 -6.70 -12.39
N SER A 128 18.25 -5.55 -12.01
CA SER A 128 19.06 -4.40 -11.53
C SER A 128 19.79 -4.67 -10.21
N PHE A 129 19.52 -5.81 -9.56
CA PHE A 129 20.20 -6.26 -8.35
C PHE A 129 20.54 -7.74 -8.44
N SER A 130 21.74 -8.10 -8.00
CA SER A 130 22.19 -9.47 -7.84
C SER A 130 22.67 -9.72 -6.41
N LEU A 131 22.42 -10.92 -5.89
CA LEU A 131 22.99 -11.37 -4.62
C LEU A 131 24.23 -12.20 -4.88
N TYR A 132 25.31 -11.88 -4.19
CA TYR A 132 26.56 -12.61 -4.25
C TYR A 132 26.88 -13.15 -2.85
N TYR A 133 26.93 -14.48 -2.75
CA TYR A 133 27.45 -15.16 -1.57
C TYR A 133 28.98 -15.17 -1.62
N LEU A 134 29.61 -14.79 -0.52
CA LEU A 134 31.05 -14.57 -0.41
C LEU A 134 31.61 -15.28 0.82
N MET A 135 32.81 -15.80 0.66
CA MET A 135 33.64 -16.23 1.77
C MET A 135 34.72 -15.18 2.02
N ILE A 136 34.67 -14.51 3.16
CA ILE A 136 35.62 -13.48 3.57
C ILE A 136 36.59 -14.07 4.60
N PRO A 137 37.91 -14.08 4.33
CA PRO A 137 38.89 -14.53 5.31
C PRO A 137 38.82 -13.72 6.61
N GLU A 138 39.13 -14.37 7.73
CA GLU A 138 39.25 -13.68 9.01
C GLU A 138 40.41 -12.68 8.97
N ALA A 139 40.11 -11.43 9.33
CA ALA A 139 41.11 -10.36 9.35
C ALA A 139 42.18 -10.65 10.41
N GLN A 140 43.45 -10.59 10.02
CA GLN A 140 44.58 -10.81 10.90
C GLN A 140 45.15 -9.47 11.41
N LEU A 141 45.80 -9.51 12.58
CA LEU A 141 46.52 -8.36 13.12
C LEU A 141 47.66 -7.98 12.17
N GLY A 142 47.54 -6.82 11.51
CA GLY A 142 48.47 -6.34 10.50
C GLY A 142 47.82 -6.05 9.13
N ASP A 143 46.60 -6.50 8.92
CA ASP A 143 45.84 -6.19 7.71
C ASP A 143 45.41 -4.71 7.70
N SER A 144 45.62 -4.04 6.56
CA SER A 144 45.24 -2.62 6.36
C SER A 144 44.02 -2.45 5.45
N VAL A 145 43.37 -3.54 5.06
CA VAL A 145 42.26 -3.54 4.10
C VAL A 145 40.95 -3.21 4.82
N SER A 146 40.20 -2.25 4.28
CA SER A 146 38.89 -1.91 4.84
C SER A 146 37.87 -3.00 4.54
N ALA A 147 36.84 -3.14 5.40
CA ALA A 147 35.74 -4.07 5.16
C ALA A 147 35.04 -3.83 3.79
N ALA A 148 34.99 -2.57 3.36
CA ALA A 148 34.42 -2.19 2.07
C ALA A 148 35.26 -2.73 0.90
N ASP A 149 36.59 -2.56 0.96
CA ASP A 149 37.50 -3.04 -0.07
C ASP A 149 37.57 -4.57 -0.09
N ALA A 150 37.57 -5.21 1.09
CA ALA A 150 37.56 -6.66 1.21
C ALA A 150 36.32 -7.30 0.54
N LEU A 151 35.14 -6.72 0.75
CA LEU A 151 33.91 -7.19 0.11
C LEU A 151 33.90 -6.92 -1.40
N ALA A 152 34.34 -5.74 -1.83
CA ALA A 152 34.43 -5.41 -3.25
C ALA A 152 35.38 -6.35 -4.01
N GLU A 153 36.55 -6.62 -3.44
CA GLU A 153 37.53 -7.54 -4.00
C GLU A 153 37.04 -8.99 -3.98
N ALA A 154 36.33 -9.41 -2.92
CA ALA A 154 35.72 -10.74 -2.87
C ALA A 154 34.66 -10.93 -3.96
N VAL A 155 33.83 -9.90 -4.24
CA VAL A 155 32.90 -9.93 -5.39
C VAL A 155 33.68 -10.06 -6.70
N ALA A 156 34.75 -9.29 -6.88
CA ALA A 156 35.52 -9.30 -8.11
C ALA A 156 36.17 -10.67 -8.38
N THR A 157 36.84 -11.23 -7.37
CA THR A 157 37.62 -12.46 -7.47
C THR A 157 36.75 -13.71 -7.52
N GLN A 158 35.77 -13.85 -6.62
CA GLN A 158 34.97 -15.08 -6.49
C GLN A 158 33.93 -15.21 -7.59
N HIS A 159 33.38 -14.07 -8.07
CA HIS A 159 32.32 -14.05 -9.08
C HIS A 159 32.77 -13.52 -10.45
N LYS A 160 34.07 -13.27 -10.63
CA LYS A 160 34.67 -12.79 -11.90
C LYS A 160 34.01 -11.51 -12.42
N ARG A 161 33.80 -10.55 -11.52
CA ARG A 161 33.18 -9.24 -11.79
C ARG A 161 34.22 -8.12 -11.65
N THR A 162 33.86 -6.94 -12.14
CA THR A 162 34.58 -5.72 -11.75
C THR A 162 34.29 -5.42 -10.27
N ALA A 163 35.29 -4.98 -9.52
CA ALA A 163 35.10 -4.61 -8.11
C ALA A 163 34.04 -3.51 -7.99
N PRO A 164 32.91 -3.77 -7.29
CA PRO A 164 31.85 -2.80 -7.13
C PRO A 164 32.26 -1.71 -6.13
N SER A 165 31.74 -0.50 -6.33
CA SER A 165 31.82 0.52 -5.28
C SER A 165 30.93 0.14 -4.09
N VAL A 166 31.16 0.74 -2.93
CA VAL A 166 30.27 0.55 -1.76
C VAL A 166 29.42 1.79 -1.55
N ALA A 167 28.09 1.61 -1.53
CA ALA A 167 27.18 2.71 -1.20
C ALA A 167 27.40 3.16 0.25
N ARG A 168 27.51 4.47 0.47
CA ARG A 168 27.70 5.04 1.83
C ARG A 168 26.67 4.53 2.85
N ARG A 169 25.41 4.36 2.41
CA ARG A 169 24.32 3.83 3.25
C ARG A 169 24.48 2.36 3.63
N ALA A 170 25.27 1.60 2.87
CA ALA A 170 25.52 0.18 3.12
C ALA A 170 26.58 -0.04 4.20
N LEU A 171 27.46 0.94 4.46
CA LEU A 171 28.62 0.80 5.36
C LEU A 171 28.26 0.28 6.77
N SER A 172 27.12 0.68 7.31
CA SER A 172 26.64 0.21 8.61
C SER A 172 26.21 -1.27 8.58
N SER A 173 25.60 -1.72 7.49
CA SER A 173 25.21 -3.13 7.30
C SER A 173 26.40 -4.06 7.08
N LEU A 174 27.46 -3.58 6.43
CA LEU A 174 28.65 -4.39 6.12
C LEU A 174 29.35 -4.91 7.38
N HIS A 175 29.60 -4.03 8.34
CA HIS A 175 30.28 -4.40 9.59
C HIS A 175 29.46 -5.43 10.39
N SER A 176 28.15 -5.24 10.48
CA SER A 176 27.25 -6.16 11.16
C SER A 176 27.20 -7.53 10.49
N ALA A 177 27.23 -7.58 9.16
CA ALA A 177 27.22 -8.81 8.39
C ALA A 177 28.52 -9.62 8.58
N MET A 178 29.68 -8.95 8.50
CA MET A 178 30.99 -9.60 8.67
C MET A 178 31.25 -10.07 10.10
N ALA A 179 30.74 -9.36 11.11
CA ALA A 179 31.01 -9.68 12.51
C ALA A 179 30.32 -10.97 13.02
N LYS A 180 29.32 -11.49 12.30
CA LYS A 180 28.41 -12.52 12.83
C LYS A 180 28.56 -13.91 12.22
N ALA A 181 29.42 -14.09 11.21
CA ALA A 181 29.20 -15.19 10.25
C ALA A 181 30.42 -16.04 9.89
N GLU A 182 31.48 -16.09 10.71
CA GLU A 182 32.68 -16.92 10.42
C GLU A 182 33.25 -16.72 8.99
N GLY A 183 33.07 -15.51 8.43
CA GLY A 183 33.47 -15.17 7.07
C GLY A 183 32.39 -15.34 6.00
N GLU A 184 31.25 -15.98 6.27
CA GLU A 184 30.15 -16.15 5.31
C GLU A 184 29.29 -14.89 5.20
N VAL A 185 29.24 -14.26 4.02
CA VAL A 185 28.47 -13.03 3.83
C VAL A 185 27.75 -13.05 2.49
N THR A 186 26.50 -12.62 2.46
CA THR A 186 25.81 -12.31 1.21
C THR A 186 25.71 -10.81 1.02
N VAL A 187 26.11 -10.30 -0.15
CA VAL A 187 25.98 -8.88 -0.52
C VAL A 187 24.97 -8.70 -1.65
N ALA A 188 24.19 -7.62 -1.57
CA ALA A 188 23.39 -7.14 -2.69
C ALA A 188 24.17 -6.11 -3.49
N VAL A 189 24.40 -6.40 -4.76
CA VAL A 189 25.03 -5.50 -5.72
C VAL A 189 23.95 -4.95 -6.64
N ARG A 190 23.87 -3.63 -6.74
CA ARG A 190 23.06 -2.91 -7.70
C ARG A 190 23.87 -2.68 -8.98
N HIS A 191 23.28 -2.98 -10.11
CA HIS A 191 23.83 -2.74 -11.44
C HIS A 191 23.25 -1.42 -11.98
N THR A 192 24.11 -0.44 -12.23
CA THR A 192 23.72 0.83 -12.89
C THR A 192 24.66 1.11 -14.06
N GLN A 193 24.28 2.07 -14.91
CA GLN A 193 25.15 2.52 -16.01
C GLN A 193 26.48 3.12 -15.52
N ASP A 194 26.48 3.68 -14.31
CA ASP A 194 27.66 4.29 -13.67
C ASP A 194 28.57 3.27 -12.96
N GLY A 195 28.19 1.98 -12.98
CA GLY A 195 28.96 0.88 -12.40
C GLY A 195 28.25 0.14 -11.26
N ASP A 196 28.80 -1.02 -10.93
CA ASP A 196 28.25 -1.89 -9.88
C ASP A 196 28.48 -1.28 -8.49
N GLN A 197 27.48 -1.41 -7.62
CA GLN A 197 27.54 -0.89 -6.25
C GLN A 197 26.93 -1.84 -5.22
N ILE A 198 27.69 -2.19 -4.18
CA ILE A 198 27.19 -2.90 -3.01
C ILE A 198 26.28 -1.95 -2.22
N VAL A 199 25.02 -2.35 -2.04
CA VAL A 199 23.98 -1.53 -1.39
C VAL A 199 23.51 -2.09 -0.05
N ALA A 200 23.75 -3.37 0.23
CA ALA A 200 23.40 -4.06 1.47
C ALA A 200 24.24 -5.33 1.64
N ALA A 201 24.35 -5.80 2.88
CA ALA A 201 24.98 -7.07 3.22
C ALA A 201 24.27 -7.76 4.39
N TRP A 202 24.32 -9.09 4.41
CA TRP A 202 23.76 -9.95 5.45
C TRP A 202 24.76 -11.05 5.84
N PRO A 203 24.77 -11.48 7.10
CA PRO A 203 25.55 -12.64 7.53
C PRO A 203 24.99 -13.94 6.91
N GLY A 204 25.87 -14.85 6.52
CA GLY A 204 25.52 -16.16 5.96
C GLY A 204 24.90 -16.09 4.56
N TYR A 205 24.27 -17.19 4.16
CA TYR A 205 23.66 -17.35 2.84
C TYR A 205 22.26 -16.75 2.76
N VAL A 206 22.04 -15.89 1.75
CA VAL A 206 20.73 -15.33 1.39
C VAL A 206 20.45 -15.54 -0.09
N ASP A 207 19.40 -16.30 -0.40
CA ASP A 207 19.02 -16.66 -1.77
C ASP A 207 17.86 -15.82 -2.32
N ALA A 208 17.00 -15.35 -1.43
CA ALA A 208 15.73 -14.73 -1.78
C ALA A 208 15.89 -13.25 -2.10
N ALA A 209 15.56 -12.88 -3.35
CA ALA A 209 15.55 -11.50 -3.81
C ALA A 209 14.23 -11.21 -4.54
N TYR A 210 13.47 -10.23 -4.04
CA TYR A 210 12.20 -9.83 -4.62
C TYR A 210 12.21 -8.34 -4.98
N GLY A 211 11.51 -8.00 -6.05
CA GLY A 211 11.20 -6.63 -6.45
C GLY A 211 9.69 -6.42 -6.45
N ILE A 212 9.27 -5.15 -6.40
CA ILE A 212 7.88 -4.79 -6.59
C ILE A 212 7.77 -3.83 -7.78
N ALA A 213 6.93 -4.17 -8.75
CA ALA A 213 6.51 -3.27 -9.81
C ALA A 213 5.19 -2.61 -9.40
N VAL A 214 5.16 -1.28 -9.37
CA VAL A 214 3.97 -0.52 -8.96
C VAL A 214 3.51 0.35 -10.14
N ASP A 215 2.28 0.14 -10.59
CA ASP A 215 1.60 0.98 -11.57
C ASP A 215 0.61 1.90 -10.85
N VAL A 216 0.81 3.20 -10.96
CA VAL A 216 0.01 4.23 -10.29
C VAL A 216 -0.85 4.95 -11.34
N GLY A 217 -2.00 4.37 -11.64
CA GLY A 217 -3.03 4.99 -12.46
C GLY A 217 -3.85 6.04 -11.69
N SER A 218 -4.58 6.88 -12.41
CA SER A 218 -5.52 7.85 -11.82
C SER A 218 -6.58 7.13 -10.98
N THR A 219 -7.14 6.04 -11.49
CA THR A 219 -8.22 5.29 -10.81
C THR A 219 -7.71 4.09 -10.01
N THR A 220 -6.64 3.43 -10.46
CA THR A 220 -6.20 2.15 -9.90
C THR A 220 -4.71 2.20 -9.61
N VAL A 221 -4.30 1.67 -8.46
CA VAL A 221 -2.92 1.38 -8.13
C VAL A 221 -2.76 -0.14 -8.14
N ALA A 222 -1.84 -0.66 -8.94
CA ALA A 222 -1.51 -2.08 -9.02
C ALA A 222 -0.08 -2.31 -8.54
N GLY A 223 0.15 -3.42 -7.84
CA GLY A 223 1.45 -3.87 -7.37
C GLY A 223 1.65 -5.33 -7.74
N HIS A 224 2.82 -5.65 -8.30
CA HIS A 224 3.25 -6.99 -8.64
C HIS A 224 4.55 -7.30 -7.90
N LEU A 225 4.53 -8.32 -7.06
CA LEU A 225 5.72 -8.85 -6.39
C LEU A 225 6.39 -9.86 -7.32
N CYS A 226 7.65 -9.60 -7.69
CA CYS A 226 8.40 -10.42 -8.62
C CYS A 226 9.64 -11.01 -7.93
N GLU A 227 9.93 -12.28 -8.17
CA GLU A 227 11.22 -12.87 -7.82
C GLU A 227 12.28 -12.42 -8.84
N LEU A 228 13.36 -11.82 -8.37
CA LEU A 228 14.34 -11.17 -9.25
C LEU A 228 15.22 -12.16 -10.02
N LYS A 229 15.35 -13.41 -9.55
CA LYS A 229 16.17 -14.44 -10.19
C LYS A 229 15.47 -15.08 -11.38
N SER A 230 14.21 -15.45 -11.18
CA SER A 230 13.39 -16.12 -12.18
C SER A 230 12.58 -15.15 -13.05
N GLY A 231 12.35 -13.92 -12.55
CA GLY A 231 11.39 -12.98 -13.14
C GLY A 231 9.93 -13.33 -12.86
N GLU A 232 9.65 -14.38 -12.09
CA GLU A 232 8.30 -14.86 -11.81
C GLU A 232 7.51 -13.86 -10.97
N ILE A 233 6.24 -13.64 -11.32
CA ILE A 233 5.31 -12.85 -10.50
C ILE A 233 4.73 -13.74 -9.41
N VAL A 234 5.19 -13.55 -8.18
CA VAL A 234 4.78 -14.31 -6.99
C VAL A 234 3.41 -13.86 -6.47
N GLY A 235 3.02 -12.61 -6.75
CA GLY A 235 1.73 -12.11 -6.34
C GLY A 235 1.37 -10.78 -7.00
N SER A 236 0.07 -10.60 -7.25
CA SER A 236 -0.48 -9.37 -7.82
C SER A 236 -1.61 -8.85 -6.93
N TYR A 237 -1.60 -7.56 -6.63
CA TYR A 237 -2.66 -6.91 -5.89
C TYR A 237 -2.98 -5.54 -6.47
N GLY A 238 -4.27 -5.19 -6.52
CA GLY A 238 -4.73 -3.88 -6.94
C GLY A 238 -5.64 -3.26 -5.89
N LEU A 239 -5.61 -1.94 -5.82
CA LEU A 239 -6.53 -1.14 -5.03
C LEU A 239 -6.93 0.10 -5.80
N MET A 240 -8.08 0.66 -5.44
CA MET A 240 -8.52 1.91 -6.02
C MET A 240 -7.66 3.06 -5.48
N ASN A 241 -7.22 3.95 -6.36
CA ASN A 241 -6.32 5.04 -6.00
C ASN A 241 -6.97 5.89 -4.89
N PRO A 242 -6.37 5.96 -3.69
CA PRO A 242 -6.94 6.70 -2.56
C PRO A 242 -7.14 8.19 -2.85
N GLN A 243 -6.42 8.73 -3.84
CA GLN A 243 -6.53 10.12 -4.27
C GLN A 243 -7.85 10.47 -4.96
N ILE A 244 -8.69 9.48 -5.32
CA ILE A 244 -10.01 9.75 -5.91
C ILE A 244 -10.88 10.66 -5.02
N ARG A 245 -10.72 10.57 -3.70
CA ARG A 245 -11.42 11.45 -2.75
C ARG A 245 -11.13 12.94 -2.94
N PHE A 246 -9.99 13.27 -3.56
CA PHE A 246 -9.53 14.64 -3.81
C PHE A 246 -9.76 15.08 -5.27
N GLY A 247 -10.28 14.19 -6.11
CA GLY A 247 -10.51 14.44 -7.53
C GLY A 247 -10.61 13.14 -8.30
N GLU A 248 -11.64 12.99 -9.12
CA GLU A 248 -11.87 11.80 -9.94
C GLU A 248 -10.84 11.69 -11.08
N ASP A 249 -10.36 12.83 -11.57
CA ASP A 249 -9.36 12.95 -12.62
C ASP A 249 -8.11 13.75 -12.16
N LEU A 250 -7.10 13.80 -13.02
CA LEU A 250 -5.84 14.51 -12.74
C LEU A 250 -6.05 16.01 -12.47
N MET A 251 -6.87 16.69 -13.27
CA MET A 251 -7.05 18.14 -13.18
C MET A 251 -7.75 18.54 -11.88
N SER A 252 -8.80 17.81 -11.50
CA SER A 252 -9.51 18.04 -10.24
C SER A 252 -8.59 17.85 -9.02
N ARG A 253 -7.66 16.89 -9.06
CA ARG A 253 -6.65 16.70 -7.99
C ARG A 253 -5.63 17.84 -7.93
N VAL A 254 -5.17 18.33 -9.08
CA VAL A 254 -4.29 19.51 -9.15
C VAL A 254 -5.00 20.72 -8.54
N SER A 255 -6.26 20.96 -8.91
CA SER A 255 -7.06 22.03 -8.33
C SER A 255 -7.26 21.87 -6.83
N TYR A 256 -7.49 20.65 -6.33
CA TYR A 256 -7.62 20.40 -4.89
C TYR A 256 -6.36 20.83 -4.12
N VAL A 257 -5.17 20.46 -4.59
CA VAL A 257 -3.89 20.85 -3.97
C VAL A 257 -3.69 22.37 -4.03
N MET A 258 -4.06 23.03 -5.14
CA MET A 258 -3.95 24.48 -5.26
C MET A 258 -4.89 25.24 -4.31
N MET A 259 -6.06 24.69 -4.01
CA MET A 259 -7.06 25.32 -3.13
C MET A 259 -6.87 24.98 -1.65
N ASN A 260 -6.06 23.97 -1.32
CA ASN A 260 -5.82 23.49 0.04
C ASN A 260 -4.30 23.36 0.31
N PRO A 261 -3.57 24.48 0.47
CA PRO A 261 -2.12 24.51 0.66
C PRO A 261 -1.65 24.04 2.05
#